data_AF-A0A0C9ZTI9-F1
#
_entry.id   AF-A0A0C9ZTI9-F1
#
_cell.length_a   1.000
_cell.length_b   1.000
_cell.length_c   1.000
_cell.angle_alpha   90.00
_cell.angle_beta   90.00
_cell.angle_gamma   90.00
#
_symmetry.space_group_name_H-M   'P 1'
#
loop_
_entity.id
_entity.type
_entity.pdbx_description
1 polymer ?
#
loop_
_entity_poly.entity_id
_entity_poly.type
_entity_poly.pdbx_seq_one_letter_code
_entity_poly.pdbx_strand_id
1 'polypeptide(L)'
;MQAITSNDDPIHRATQTISAGEQFIHQTGSEVHQLEEQLKKAEESMAYLTDKVIMYRYRWLEEHYRADNLERHMPSDIHVPDLAQIPLNTPSPGFSEEFLAWDST
;
A
#
# COMPACT_ATOMS: atom_id res chain seq x y z
N MET A 1 52.57 11.01 50.09
CA MET A 1 52.71 9.88 49.16
C MET A 1 51.47 9.81 48.31
N GLN A 2 51.60 10.10 47.01
CA GLN A 2 50.54 9.96 46.01
C GLN A 2 50.40 8.49 45.61
N ALA A 3 49.16 8.05 45.41
CA ALA A 3 48.84 6.96 44.50
C ALA A 3 47.44 7.24 43.92
N ILE A 4 47.41 7.98 42.81
CA ILE A 4 46.31 7.95 41.86
C ILE A 4 46.88 7.20 40.66
N THR A 5 46.42 5.98 40.42
CA THR A 5 46.58 5.31 39.13
C THR A 5 45.23 4.71 38.76
N SER A 6 44.41 5.54 38.12
CA SER A 6 43.25 5.07 37.37
C SER A 6 43.79 4.49 36.06
N ASN A 7 43.92 3.17 35.99
CA ASN A 7 44.18 2.46 34.74
C ASN A 7 42.82 2.13 34.11
N ASP A 8 42.24 3.11 33.40
CA ASP A 8 41.24 2.80 32.38
C ASP A 8 41.99 2.38 31.12
N ASP A 9 41.96 1.09 30.83
CA ASP A 9 42.69 0.49 29.70
C ASP A 9 42.16 1.06 28.36
N PRO A 10 43.00 1.79 27.60
CA PRO A 10 42.57 2.44 26.35
C PRO A 10 42.13 1.41 25.29
N ILE A 11 42.63 0.18 25.39
CA ILE A 11 42.24 -0.94 24.51
C ILE A 11 40.77 -1.31 24.75
N HIS A 12 40.33 -1.41 26.00
CA HIS A 12 38.95 -1.78 26.34
C HIS A 12 37.95 -0.74 25.83
N ARG A 13 38.31 0.54 25.89
CA ARG A 13 37.49 1.63 25.35
C ARG A 13 37.41 1.57 23.82
N ALA A 14 38.50 1.26 23.14
CA ALA A 14 38.52 1.09 21.69
C ALA A 14 37.62 -0.07 21.24
N THR A 15 37.68 -1.23 21.92
CA THR A 15 36.86 -2.40 21.57
C THR A 15 35.37 -2.15 21.78
N GLN A 16 34.98 -1.46 22.86
CA GLN A 16 33.58 -1.06 23.07
C GLN A 16 33.08 -0.09 22.01
N THR A 17 33.91 0.86 21.59
CA THR A 17 33.54 1.86 20.58
C THR A 17 33.36 1.20 19.20
N ILE A 18 34.22 0.24 18.85
CA ILE A 18 34.10 -0.55 17.62
C ILE A 18 32.82 -1.40 17.65
N SER A 19 32.55 -2.10 18.75
CA SER A 19 31.36 -2.93 18.89
C SER A 19 30.06 -2.11 18.82
N ALA A 20 30.02 -0.92 19.43
CA ALA A 20 28.89 -0.02 19.31
C ALA A 20 28.72 0.53 17.87
N GLY A 21 29.82 0.81 17.18
CA GLY A 21 29.81 1.23 15.77
C GLY A 21 29.28 0.13 14.84
N GLU A 22 29.69 -1.12 15.04
CA GLU A 22 29.19 -2.26 14.27
C GLU A 22 27.69 -2.49 14.49
N GLN A 23 27.21 -2.42 15.74
CA GLN A 23 25.77 -2.51 16.04
C GLN A 23 24.96 -1.41 15.35
N PHE A 24 25.47 -0.16 15.37
CA PHE A 24 24.81 0.95 14.70
C PHE A 24 24.73 0.77 13.17
N ILE A 25 25.81 0.30 12.55
CA ILE A 25 25.85 0.00 11.11
C ILE A 25 24.87 -1.12 10.76
N HIS A 26 24.85 -2.20 11.56
CA HIS A 26 23.92 -3.31 11.35
C HIS A 26 22.46 -2.89 11.49
N GLN A 27 22.14 -2.08 12.49
CA GLN A 27 20.80 -1.56 12.69
C GLN A 27 20.37 -0.64 11.54
N THR A 28 21.25 0.29 11.14
CA THR A 28 20.99 1.17 9.99
C THR A 28 20.78 0.38 8.70
N GLY A 29 21.59 -0.65 8.46
CA GLY A 29 21.43 -1.53 7.30
C GLY A 29 20.09 -2.29 7.31
N SER A 30 19.64 -2.75 8.47
CA SER A 30 18.34 -3.40 8.62
C SER A 30 17.18 -2.44 8.37
N GLU A 31 17.27 -1.20 8.86
CA GLU A 31 16.24 -0.17 8.66
C GLU A 31 16.15 0.24 7.18
N VAL A 32 17.29 0.39 6.50
CA VAL A 32 17.33 0.66 5.05
C VAL A 32 16.70 -0.48 4.27
N HIS A 33 17.02 -1.73 4.60
CA HIS A 33 16.45 -2.88 3.90
C HIS A 33 14.92 -2.95 4.07
N GLN A 34 14.43 -2.67 5.28
CA GLN A 34 12.98 -2.61 5.54
C GLN A 34 12.30 -1.50 4.73
N LEU A 35 12.92 -0.32 4.61
CA LEU A 35 12.40 0.77 3.80
C LEU A 35 12.39 0.43 2.30
N GLU A 36 13.42 -0.26 1.80
CA GLU A 36 13.47 -0.74 0.41
C GLU A 36 12.32 -1.72 0.12
N GLU A 37 12.05 -2.63 1.05
CA GLU A 37 10.96 -3.60 0.89
C GLU A 37 9.58 -2.94 0.95
N GLN A 38 9.39 -1.96 1.84
CA GLN A 38 8.17 -1.14 1.90
C GLN A 38 7.97 -0.33 0.62
N LEU A 39 9.04 0.27 0.09
CA LEU A 39 8.99 1.03 -1.15
C LEU A 39 8.56 0.12 -2.31
N LYS A 40 9.16 -1.06 -2.43
CA LYS A 40 8.81 -2.04 -3.47
C LYS A 40 7.34 -2.45 -3.38
N LYS A 41 6.85 -2.77 -2.18
CA LYS A 41 5.43 -3.11 -1.95
C LYS A 41 4.49 -1.95 -2.35
N ALA A 42 4.88 -0.71 -2.05
CA ALA A 42 4.11 0.47 -2.43
C ALA A 42 4.09 0.69 -3.95
N GLU A 43 5.20 0.48 -4.65
CA GLU A 43 5.29 0.56 -6.11
C GLU A 43 4.40 -0.48 -6.79
N GLU A 44 4.44 -1.74 -6.32
CA GLU A 44 3.58 -2.81 -6.81
C GLU A 44 2.09 -2.49 -6.59
N SER A 45 1.75 -1.98 -5.41
CA SER A 45 0.38 -1.57 -5.07
C SER A 45 -0.10 -0.42 -5.97
N MET A 46 0.76 0.56 -6.24
CA MET A 46 0.45 1.69 -7.11
C MET A 46 0.21 1.24 -8.55
N ALA A 47 1.02 0.32 -9.08
CA ALA A 47 0.82 -0.26 -10.40
C ALA A 47 -0.54 -0.99 -10.48
N TYR A 48 -0.84 -1.83 -9.50
CA TYR A 48 -2.11 -2.55 -9.42
C TYR A 48 -3.32 -1.61 -9.39
N LEU A 49 -3.27 -0.57 -8.54
CA LEU A 49 -4.36 0.39 -8.42
C LEU A 49 -4.54 1.21 -9.70
N THR A 50 -3.45 1.56 -10.37
CA THR A 50 -3.47 2.26 -11.66
C THR A 50 -4.22 1.44 -12.71
N ASP A 51 -3.90 0.15 -12.83
CA ASP A 51 -4.59 -0.76 -13.75
C ASP A 51 -6.08 -0.87 -13.45
N LYS A 52 -6.44 -0.97 -12.16
CA LYS A 52 -7.85 -1.02 -11.73
C LYS A 52 -8.61 0.26 -12.08
N VAL A 53 -8.03 1.42 -11.82
CA VAL A 53 -8.65 2.72 -12.13
C VAL A 53 -8.89 2.84 -13.64
N ILE A 54 -7.90 2.48 -14.46
CA ILE A 54 -8.02 2.51 -15.92
C ILE A 54 -9.15 1.58 -16.38
N MET A 55 -9.18 0.34 -15.90
CA MET A 55 -10.21 -0.65 -16.22
C MET A 55 -11.61 -0.14 -15.85
N TYR A 56 -11.80 0.36 -14.63
CA TYR A 56 -13.11 0.87 -14.19
C TYR A 56 -13.55 2.10 -14.98
N ARG A 57 -12.61 2.97 -15.36
CA ARG A 57 -12.91 4.14 -16.20
C ARG A 57 -13.43 3.73 -17.58
N TYR A 58 -12.79 2.76 -18.23
CA TYR A 58 -13.27 2.27 -19.53
C TYR A 58 -14.63 1.60 -19.44
N ARG A 59 -14.84 0.77 -18.42
CA ARG A 59 -16.14 0.12 -18.19
C ARG A 59 -17.25 1.14 -17.92
N TRP A 60 -16.97 2.18 -17.13
CA TRP A 60 -17.93 3.25 -16.89
C TRP A 60 -18.28 4.02 -18.17
N LEU A 61 -17.29 4.36 -18.99
CA LEU A 61 -17.53 5.01 -20.28
C LEU A 61 -18.39 4.14 -21.21
N GLU A 62 -18.10 2.84 -21.30
CA GLU A 62 -18.89 1.91 -22.11
C GLU A 62 -20.36 1.87 -21.66
N GLU A 63 -20.61 1.73 -20.36
CA GLU A 63 -21.97 1.71 -19.82
C GLU A 63 -22.69 3.05 -20.00
N HIS A 64 -21.98 4.17 -19.85
CA HIS A 64 -22.54 5.49 -20.15
C HIS A 64 -22.96 5.60 -21.61
N TYR A 65 -22.10 5.20 -22.56
CA TYR A 65 -22.45 5.22 -23.98
C TYR A 65 -23.60 4.26 -24.30
N ARG A 66 -23.66 3.10 -23.64
CA ARG A 66 -24.76 2.14 -23.79
C ARG A 66 -26.08 2.74 -23.32
N ALA A 67 -26.10 3.39 -22.16
CA ALA A 67 -27.27 4.06 -21.61
C ALA A 67 -27.75 5.21 -22.51
N ASP A 68 -26.83 6.08 -22.95
CA ASP A 68 -27.13 7.18 -23.86
C ASP A 68 -27.71 6.70 -25.20
N ASN A 69 -27.14 5.62 -25.74
CA ASN A 69 -27.59 5.04 -27.01
C ASN A 69 -28.97 4.41 -26.84
N LEU A 70 -29.21 3.72 -25.73
CA LEU A 70 -30.52 3.19 -25.40
C LEU A 70 -31.55 4.32 -25.30
N GLU A 71 -31.27 5.39 -24.55
CA GLU A 71 -32.20 6.52 -24.43
C GLU A 71 -32.54 7.18 -25.78
N ARG A 72 -31.55 7.34 -26.67
CA ARG A 72 -31.74 8.01 -27.97
C ARG A 72 -32.43 7.15 -29.02
N HIS A 73 -32.24 5.83 -28.98
CA HIS A 73 -32.59 4.95 -30.09
C HIS A 73 -33.55 3.83 -29.71
N MET A 74 -33.89 3.68 -28.43
CA MET A 74 -34.86 2.69 -27.98
C MET A 74 -36.26 3.06 -28.51
N PRO A 75 -36.90 2.18 -29.29
CA PRO A 75 -38.27 2.38 -29.72
C PRO A 75 -39.20 2.45 -28.50
N SER A 76 -40.12 3.42 -28.52
CA SER A 76 -41.06 3.69 -27.42
C SER A 76 -41.94 2.50 -27.01
N ASP A 77 -42.07 1.50 -27.89
CA ASP A 77 -42.92 0.33 -27.71
C ASP A 77 -42.19 -0.85 -27.03
N ILE A 78 -40.88 -0.76 -26.87
CA ILE A 78 -40.09 -1.73 -26.13
C ILE A 78 -39.97 -1.22 -24.71
N HIS A 79 -40.52 -1.94 -23.73
CA HIS A 79 -40.30 -1.63 -22.32
C HIS A 79 -39.10 -2.47 -21.84
N VAL A 80 -37.97 -1.81 -21.57
CA VAL A 80 -36.88 -2.46 -20.82
C VAL A 80 -37.37 -2.59 -19.38
N PRO A 81 -37.43 -3.80 -18.81
CA PRO A 81 -37.73 -3.96 -17.39
C PRO A 81 -36.68 -3.19 -16.61
N ASP A 82 -37.10 -2.46 -15.57
CA ASP A 82 -36.18 -1.90 -14.60
C ASP A 82 -35.38 -3.08 -14.02
N LEU A 83 -34.18 -3.31 -14.55
CA LEU A 83 -33.25 -4.29 -13.98
C LEU A 83 -33.12 -3.90 -12.51
N ALA A 84 -33.15 -4.88 -11.61
CA ALA A 84 -33.08 -4.65 -10.18
C ALA A 84 -31.93 -3.68 -9.89
N GLN A 85 -32.28 -2.40 -9.73
CA GLN A 85 -31.31 -1.37 -9.42
C GLN A 85 -30.78 -1.76 -8.05
N ILE A 86 -29.47 -1.75 -7.91
CA ILE A 86 -28.82 -1.89 -6.61
C ILE A 86 -29.59 -0.96 -5.66
N PRO A 87 -30.30 -1.48 -4.64
CA PRO A 87 -31.11 -0.65 -3.76
C PRO A 87 -30.34 0.59 -3.31
N LEU A 88 -31.00 1.74 -3.18
CA LEU A 88 -30.37 3.03 -2.82
C LEU A 88 -29.54 2.95 -1.51
N ASN A 89 -29.85 1.95 -0.67
CA ASN A 89 -29.18 1.67 0.61
C ASN A 89 -28.27 0.44 0.57
N THR A 90 -27.95 -0.08 -0.62
CA THR A 90 -26.98 -1.16 -0.73
C THR A 90 -25.65 -0.55 -0.33
N PRO A 91 -25.00 -1.06 0.72
CA PRO A 91 -23.67 -0.58 1.06
C PRO A 91 -22.80 -0.72 -0.18
N SER A 92 -22.01 0.31 -0.49
CA SER A 92 -20.89 0.15 -1.43
C SER A 92 -20.17 -1.14 -1.06
N PRO A 93 -19.72 -1.95 -2.05
CA PRO A 93 -18.96 -3.16 -1.78
C PRO A 93 -17.93 -2.82 -0.71
N GLY A 94 -18.15 -3.35 0.50
CA GLY A 94 -17.30 -3.02 1.63
C GLY A 94 -15.88 -3.37 1.22
N PHE A 95 -14.91 -2.54 1.59
CA PHE A 95 -13.51 -2.94 1.56
C PHE A 95 -13.45 -4.37 2.15
N SER A 96 -13.12 -5.36 1.32
CA SER A 96 -13.06 -6.73 1.80
C SER A 96 -12.01 -6.77 2.91
N GLU A 97 -12.23 -7.56 3.96
CA GLU A 97 -11.21 -7.79 4.99
C GLU A 97 -9.89 -8.29 4.37
N GLU A 98 -9.95 -8.92 3.19
CA GLU A 98 -8.79 -9.26 2.36
C GLU A 98 -7.92 -8.04 1.98
N PHE A 99 -8.50 -6.85 1.81
CA PHE A 99 -7.77 -5.61 1.54
C PHE A 99 -7.07 -5.06 2.80
N LEU A 100 -7.64 -5.28 3.98
CA LEU A 100 -7.05 -4.86 5.27
C LEU A 100 -6.04 -5.88 5.82
N ALA A 101 -6.16 -7.15 5.44
CA ALA A 101 -5.25 -8.22 5.86
C ALA A 101 -3.86 -8.13 5.20
N TRP A 102 -3.67 -7.29 4.18
CA TRP A 102 -2.37 -7.12 3.51
C TRP A 102 -1.28 -6.55 4.44
N ASP A 103 -1.66 -5.78 5.46
CA ASP A 103 -0.72 -5.20 6.45
C ASP A 103 -0.28 -6.21 7.53
N SER A 104 -0.80 -7.44 7.49
CA SER A 104 -0.59 -8.45 8.56
C SER A 104 0.34 -9.62 8.19
N THR A 105 1.10 -9.54 7.09
CA THR A 105 2.12 -10.55 6.73
C THR A 105 3.40 -9.95 6.14
#